data_AF-A0A523WL30-F1
#
_entry.id   AF-A0A523WL30-F1
#
_cell.length_a   1.000
_cell.length_b   1.000
_cell.length_c   1.000
_cell.angle_alpha   90.00
_cell.angle_beta   90.00
_cell.angle_gamma   90.00
#
_symmetry.space_group_name_H-M   'P 1'
#
loop_
_entity.id
_entity.type
_entity.pdbx_description
1 polymer ?
#
loop_
_entity_poly.entity_id
_entity_poly.type
_entity_poly.pdbx_seq_one_letter_code
_entity_poly.pdbx_strand_id
1 'polypeptide(L)' 'MGPALMAREMNELSKIVLVILLLLVAEAFAGWTEPVNLGPMINTSGSESSPSLTADGRKLFFHGDNGYNEDDVLYSE' A
#
# COMPACT_ATOMS: atom_id res chain seq x y z
N MET A 1 -34.78 22.21 -19.66
CA MET A 1 -33.45 21.71 -20.05
C MET A 1 -33.60 20.31 -20.65
N GLY A 2 -33.14 20.09 -21.88
CA GLY A 2 -33.40 18.84 -22.61
C GLY A 2 -32.51 17.67 -22.16
N PRO A 3 -32.90 16.40 -22.45
CA PRO A 3 -32.18 15.21 -22.03
C PRO A 3 -30.72 15.15 -22.53
N ALA A 4 -30.43 15.70 -23.72
CA ALA A 4 -29.07 15.78 -24.25
C ALA A 4 -28.15 16.73 -23.43
N LEU A 5 -28.71 17.83 -22.92
CA LEU A 5 -27.97 18.78 -22.09
C LEU A 5 -27.71 18.21 -20.69
N MET A 6 -28.70 17.51 -20.11
CA MET A 6 -28.53 16.78 -18.86
C MET A 6 -27.46 15.68 -18.95
N ALA A 7 -27.44 14.91 -20.03
CA ALA A 7 -26.42 13.88 -20.25
C ALA A 7 -25.01 14.49 -20.40
N ARG A 8 -24.89 15.63 -21.09
CA ARG A 8 -23.63 16.36 -21.21
C ARG A 8 -23.11 16.82 -19.84
N GLU A 9 -23.97 17.42 -19.02
CA GLU A 9 -23.58 17.86 -17.67
C GLU A 9 -23.20 16.68 -16.78
N MET A 10 -23.93 15.58 -16.83
CA MET A 10 -23.60 14.36 -16.10
C MET A 10 -22.20 13.83 -16.48
N ASN A 11 -21.85 13.90 -17.77
CA ASN A 11 -20.54 13.48 -18.25
C ASN A 11 -19.42 14.41 -17.78
N GLU A 12 -19.65 15.72 -17.75
CA GLU A 12 -18.67 16.68 -17.20
C GLU A 12 -18.51 16.52 -15.68
N LEU A 13 -19.61 16.30 -14.95
CA LEU A 13 -19.57 15.98 -13.52
C LEU A 13 -18.81 14.67 -13.25
N SER A 14 -19.03 13.65 -14.08
CA SER A 14 -18.33 12.36 -13.96
C SER A 14 -16.82 12.51 -14.14
N LYS A 15 -16.37 13.36 -15.08
CA LYS A 15 -14.95 13.67 -15.27
C LYS A 15 -14.37 14.42 -14.07
N ILE A 16 -15.10 15.39 -13.51
CA ILE A 16 -14.66 16.14 -12.32
C ILE A 16 -14.51 15.20 -11.13
N VAL A 17 -15.48 14.30 -10.91
CA VAL A 17 -15.40 13.28 -9.84
C VAL A 17 -14.21 12.34 -10.06
N LEU A 18 -13.97 11.88 -11.30
CA LEU A 18 -12.80 11.04 -11.60
C LEU A 18 -11.48 11.77 -11.35
N VAL A 19 -11.36 13.04 -11.74
CA VAL A 19 -10.15 13.84 -11.49
C VAL A 19 -9.93 14.04 -9.99
N ILE A 20 -10.98 14.32 -9.22
CA ILE A 20 -10.88 14.44 -7.76
C ILE A 20 -10.46 13.11 -7.13
N LEU A 21 -11.05 11.99 -7.54
CA LEU A 21 -10.63 10.67 -7.05
C LEU A 21 -9.16 10.38 -7.39
N LEU A 22 -8.72 10.68 -8.60
CA LEU A 22 -7.32 10.51 -9.01
C LEU A 22 -6.37 11.38 -8.19
N LEU A 23 -6.73 12.63 -7.92
CA LEU A 23 -5.91 13.54 -7.10
C LEU A 23 -5.86 13.10 -5.64
N LEU A 24 -7.00 12.70 -5.05
CA LEU A 24 -7.05 12.18 -3.68
C LEU A 24 -6.25 10.88 -3.54
N VAL A 25 -6.33 9.99 -4.54
CA VAL A 25 -5.54 8.77 -4.60
C VAL A 25 -4.05 9.11 -4.74
N ALA A 26 -3.69 10.04 -5.63
CA ALA A 26 -2.31 10.45 -5.82
C ALA A 26 -1.69 11.05 -4.54
N GLU A 27 -2.42 11.87 -3.80
CA GLU A 27 -1.96 12.38 -2.50
C GLU A 27 -1.82 11.27 -1.46
N ALA A 28 -2.75 10.31 -1.42
CA ALA A 28 -2.65 9.15 -0.53
C ALA A 28 -1.41 8.28 -0.81
N PHE A 29 -0.91 8.28 -2.05
CA PHE A 29 0.27 7.52 -2.47
C PHE A 29 1.57 8.33 -2.53
N ALA A 30 1.54 9.65 -2.33
CA ALA A 30 2.71 10.52 -2.46
C ALA A 30 3.85 10.21 -1.46
N GLY A 31 3.59 9.42 -0.42
CA GLY A 31 4.59 8.96 0.56
C GLY A 31 5.20 7.59 0.27
N TRP A 32 4.68 6.82 -0.69
CA TRP A 32 5.20 5.49 -1.01
C TRP A 32 6.21 5.58 -2.16
N THR A 33 7.36 4.93 -2.00
CA THR A 33 8.39 4.79 -3.04
C THR A 33 8.33 3.42 -3.69
N GLU A 34 9.19 3.19 -4.69
CA GLU A 34 9.44 1.82 -5.15
C GLU A 34 9.83 0.93 -3.96
N PRO A 35 9.31 -0.31 -3.87
CA PRO A 35 9.67 -1.23 -2.80
C PRO A 35 11.18 -1.48 -2.78
N VAL A 36 11.77 -1.42 -1.58
CA VAL A 36 13.19 -1.70 -1.37
C VAL A 36 13.33 -3.08 -0.73
N ASN A 37 14.24 -3.91 -1.25
CA ASN A 37 14.58 -5.19 -0.63
C ASN A 37 15.35 -4.92 0.68
N LEU A 38 14.80 -5.38 1.80
CA LEU A 38 15.32 -5.20 3.17
C LEU A 38 16.36 -6.27 3.57
N GLY A 39 16.79 -7.08 2.61
CA GLY A 39 17.81 -8.09 2.78
C GLY A 39 17.24 -9.51 2.93
N PRO A 40 18.12 -10.53 2.86
CA PRO A 40 17.74 -11.94 2.76
C PRO A 40 17.08 -12.50 4.03
N MET A 41 17.05 -11.75 5.14
CA MET A 41 16.35 -12.14 6.37
C MET A 41 14.85 -11.82 6.31
N ILE A 42 14.46 -10.79 5.54
CA ILE A 42 13.06 -10.34 5.40
C ILE A 42 12.50 -10.74 4.04
N ASN A 43 13.26 -10.58 2.96
CA ASN A 43 12.80 -10.95 1.62
C ASN A 43 13.23 -12.37 1.29
N THR A 44 12.69 -13.34 2.04
CA THR A 44 12.97 -14.76 1.81
C THR A 44 12.11 -15.29 0.66
N SER A 45 12.30 -16.57 0.29
CA SER A 45 11.36 -17.27 -0.60
C SER A 45 10.13 -17.81 0.13
N GLY A 46 10.13 -17.77 1.46
CA GLY A 46 9.04 -18.19 2.32
C GLY A 46 7.95 -17.13 2.44
N SER A 47 6.98 -17.38 3.31
CA SER A 47 5.91 -16.41 3.60
C SER A 47 6.28 -15.56 4.81
N GLU A 48 6.23 -14.24 4.67
CA GLU A 48 6.29 -13.31 5.79
C GLU A 48 4.91 -12.70 6.07
N SER A 49 4.53 -12.61 7.35
CA SER A 49 3.22 -12.11 7.77
C SER A 49 3.26 -11.39 9.11
N SER A 50 2.14 -10.75 9.46
CA SER A 50 1.95 -10.08 10.76
C SER A 50 3.03 -9.05 11.15
N PRO A 51 3.37 -8.08 10.28
CA PRO A 51 4.38 -7.08 10.61
C PRO A 51 3.92 -6.17 11.76
N SER A 52 4.84 -5.84 12.67
CA SER A 52 4.64 -4.90 13.78
C SER A 52 5.86 -4.01 13.95
N LEU A 53 5.66 -2.70 13.99
CA LEU A 53 6.73 -1.71 14.12
C LEU A 53 6.74 -1.15 15.55
N THR A 54 7.91 -0.98 16.14
CA THR A 54 8.04 -0.27 17.42
C THR A 54 7.63 1.20 17.28
N ALA A 55 7.19 1.81 18.38
CA ALA A 55 6.73 3.19 18.39
C ALA A 55 7.81 4.20 17.94
N ASP A 56 9.09 3.86 18.10
CA ASP A 56 10.23 4.66 17.64
C ASP A 56 10.60 4.41 16.17
N GLY A 57 9.93 3.46 15.50
CA GLY A 57 10.15 3.11 14.09
C GLY A 57 11.44 2.35 13.82
N ARG A 58 12.18 1.90 14.85
CA ARG A 58 13.53 1.34 14.70
C ARG A 58 13.57 -0.17 14.58
N LYS A 59 12.48 -0.87 14.92
CA LYS A 59 12.43 -2.33 14.88
C LYS A 59 11.14 -2.78 14.21
N LEU A 60 11.29 -3.58 13.18
CA LEU A 60 10.21 -4.31 12.53
C LEU A 60 10.24 -5.75 13.02
N PHE A 61 9.11 -6.22 13.55
CA PHE A 61 8.85 -7.61 13.89
C PHE A 61 7.91 -8.21 12.86
N PHE A 62 8.11 -9.47 12.50
CA PHE A 62 7.24 -10.20 11.58
C PHE A 62 7.34 -11.70 11.86
N HIS A 63 6.31 -12.43 11.47
CA HIS A 63 6.37 -13.89 11.38
C HIS A 63 6.95 -14.25 10.02
N GLY A 64 7.99 -15.09 9.99
CA GLY A 64 8.60 -15.53 8.75
C GLY A 64 8.81 -17.04 8.75
N ASP A 65 8.66 -17.65 7.58
CA ASP A 65 9.14 -19.01 7.33
C ASP A 65 10.59 -18.93 6.82
N ASN A 66 11.53 -19.17 7.74
CA ASN A 66 12.97 -19.19 7.45
C ASN A 66 13.48 -20.59 7.04
N GLY A 67 12.58 -21.53 6.75
CA GLY A 67 12.89 -22.87 6.24
C GLY A 67 13.35 -23.87 7.31
N TYR A 68 13.33 -23.51 8.60
CA TYR A 68 13.70 -24.40 9.70
C TYR A 68 12.56 -24.67 10.69
N ASN A 69 11.71 -23.67 10.97
CA ASN A 69 10.47 -23.83 11.74
C ASN A 69 9.41 -22.85 11.21
N GLU A 70 8.18 -23.33 11.03
CA GLU A 70 7.01 -22.46 10.78
C GLU A 70 6.80 -21.59 12.04
N ASP A 71 6.83 -20.26 11.89
CA ASP A 71 6.50 -19.25 12.91
C ASP A 71 7.60 -18.79 13.90
N ASP A 72 8.80 -18.43 13.41
CA ASP A 72 9.76 -17.64 14.20
C ASP A 72 9.43 -16.13 14.11
N VAL A 73 9.51 -15.43 15.27
CA VAL A 73 9.47 -13.96 15.31
C VAL A 73 10.87 -13.43 14.96
N LEU A 74 10.99 -12.83 13.78
CA LEU A 74 12.23 -12.21 13.31
C LEU A 74 12.20 -10.70 13.55
N TYR A 75 13.39 -10.09 13.71
CA TYR A 75 13.54 -8.64 13.80
C TYR A 75 14.70 -8.12 12.95
N SER A 76 14.58 -6.90 12.44
CA SER A 76 15.68 -6.15 11.80
C SER A 76 15.99 -4.88 12.59
N GLU A 77 17.27 -4.50 12.62
CA GLU A 77 17.79 -3.20 13.10
C GLU A 77 18.10 -2.25 11.93
#